data_AF-A0A3A9ZFM3-F1
#
_entry.id   AF-A0A3A9ZFM3-F1
#
_cell.length_a   1.000
_cell.length_b   1.000
_cell.length_c   1.000
_cell.angle_alpha   90.00
_cell.angle_beta   90.00
_cell.angle_gamma   90.00
#
_symmetry.space_group_name_H-M   'P 1'
#
loop_
_entity.id
_entity.type
_entity.pdbx_description
1 polymer ?
#
loop_
_entity_poly.entity_id
_entity_poly.type
_entity_poly.pdbx_seq_one_letter_code
_entity_poly.pdbx_strand_id
1 'polypeptide(L)'
;MRRGVSRSALAALALALPWLAGCGGEHGDETSGAATTAAGEAATPAEGAASAGSADAGDAAGSSADAGPSAGTGSSAGVPERAELAARATALGTPLDLVYALDVPGFALARQSVGPAGDDGFQATWVSDADGRLIHLMVEDLGRPDADLHYDDGVRGFVRTEEGRTVTVDADPADVPRDVLREAAESAHPAGPTELAEILPEPQQSQPVERGDLPPEGDGAPLNPEGASG
;
A
#
# COMPACT_ATOMS: atom_id res chain seq x y z
N MET A 1 8.04 37.93 -7.48
CA MET A 1 7.42 37.10 -6.43
C MET A 1 7.62 35.64 -6.80
N ARG A 2 8.57 34.96 -6.15
CA ARG A 2 8.89 33.55 -6.34
C ARG A 2 8.03 32.75 -5.36
N ARG A 3 7.22 31.78 -5.81
CA ARG A 3 6.58 30.79 -4.93
C ARG A 3 7.33 29.47 -5.09
N GLY A 4 7.78 28.95 -3.95
CA GLY A 4 8.63 27.78 -3.84
C GLY A 4 7.88 26.49 -4.13
N VAL A 5 8.60 25.56 -4.75
CA VAL A 5 8.21 24.16 -4.90
C VAL A 5 8.58 23.47 -3.58
N SER A 6 7.58 23.12 -2.76
CA SER A 6 7.77 22.25 -1.61
C SER A 6 8.04 20.84 -2.11
N ARG A 7 9.28 20.39 -1.89
CA ARG A 7 9.66 18.97 -1.91
C ARG A 7 9.20 18.38 -0.57
N SER A 8 8.21 17.50 -0.59
CA SER A 8 7.84 16.62 0.53
C SER A 8 7.92 15.20 -0.03
N ALA A 9 9.02 14.51 0.21
CA ALA A 9 9.27 13.65 1.37
C ALA A 9 8.87 12.21 1.03
N LEU A 10 9.76 11.56 0.30
CA LEU A 10 9.90 10.10 0.25
C LEU A 10 10.09 9.60 1.69
N ALA A 11 9.10 8.89 2.22
CA ALA A 11 9.28 8.08 3.41
C ALA A 11 9.99 6.79 3.00
N ALA A 12 11.32 6.81 3.13
CA ALA A 12 12.12 5.60 3.19
C ALA A 12 11.69 4.82 4.44
N LEU A 13 10.99 3.70 4.27
CA LEU A 13 10.84 2.74 5.36
C LEU A 13 12.09 1.86 5.40
N ALA A 14 12.98 2.23 6.32
CA ALA A 14 14.12 1.43 6.71
C ALA A 14 13.63 0.14 7.40
N LEU A 15 13.78 -1.01 6.74
CA LEU A 15 13.95 -2.26 7.45
C LEU A 15 15.40 -2.36 7.90
N ALA A 16 15.58 -2.18 9.20
CA ALA A 16 16.81 -2.45 9.90
C ALA A 16 17.08 -3.96 9.94
N LEU A 17 18.18 -4.40 9.32
CA LEU A 17 19.02 -5.46 9.89
C LEU A 17 20.51 -5.08 9.77
N PRO A 18 21.34 -5.41 10.79
CA PRO A 18 22.66 -4.82 10.98
C PRO A 18 23.80 -5.59 10.30
N TRP A 19 24.73 -4.83 9.72
CA TRP A 19 26.18 -5.04 9.65
C TRP A 19 26.72 -6.43 9.25
N LEU A 20 27.33 -6.48 8.06
CA LEU A 20 28.74 -6.89 7.98
C LEU A 20 29.51 -5.97 7.02
N ALA A 21 30.61 -5.44 7.54
CA ALA A 21 31.54 -4.53 6.88
C ALA A 21 32.29 -5.21 5.72
N GLY A 22 32.52 -4.45 4.65
CA GLY A 22 33.47 -4.77 3.59
C GLY A 22 33.94 -3.50 2.89
N CYS A 23 35.20 -3.12 3.14
CA CYS A 23 35.86 -1.91 2.66
C CYS A 23 36.27 -1.96 1.17
N GLY A 24 36.45 -0.77 0.59
CA GLY A 24 37.17 -0.51 -0.66
C GLY A 24 36.26 0.06 -1.75
N GLY A 25 36.50 1.17 -2.44
CA GLY A 25 37.68 2.04 -2.56
C GLY A 25 37.56 2.79 -3.89
N GLU A 26 38.08 4.02 -3.93
CA GLU A 26 38.62 4.74 -5.12
C GLU A 26 37.60 5.35 -6.12
N HIS A 27 37.49 6.68 -6.15
CA HIS A 27 38.23 7.66 -6.99
C HIS A 27 37.91 7.58 -8.49
N GLY A 28 37.24 8.63 -8.99
CA GLY A 28 36.99 8.88 -10.41
C GLY A 28 36.46 10.29 -10.61
N ASP A 29 37.40 11.21 -10.82
CA ASP A 29 37.26 12.64 -11.07
C ASP A 29 36.77 12.94 -12.50
N GLU A 30 36.18 14.12 -12.69
CA GLU A 30 36.13 14.89 -13.95
C GLU A 30 35.28 14.32 -15.13
N THR A 31 34.58 15.07 -15.99
CA THR A 31 34.60 16.49 -16.38
C THR A 31 33.37 16.82 -17.24
N SER A 32 32.87 18.04 -17.08
CA SER A 32 32.55 19.03 -18.14
C SER A 32 31.64 18.68 -19.34
N GLY A 33 30.60 19.50 -19.53
CA GLY A 33 29.85 19.57 -20.80
C GLY A 33 28.66 20.52 -20.77
N ALA A 34 28.93 21.83 -20.79
CA ALA A 34 27.92 22.88 -21.01
C ALA A 34 27.55 23.00 -22.50
N ALA A 35 26.29 23.28 -22.84
CA ALA A 35 25.92 24.26 -23.86
C ALA A 35 24.40 24.54 -23.90
N THR A 36 24.14 25.84 -23.85
CA THR A 36 22.92 26.62 -24.08
C THR A 36 22.34 26.50 -25.51
N THR A 37 21.02 26.71 -25.69
CA THR A 37 20.45 27.84 -26.47
C THR A 37 18.92 27.74 -26.60
N ALA A 38 18.27 28.90 -26.39
CA ALA A 38 16.84 29.17 -26.50
C ALA A 38 16.42 29.64 -27.91
N ALA A 39 15.12 29.54 -28.26
CA ALA A 39 14.32 30.58 -28.96
C ALA A 39 12.91 30.11 -29.40
N GLY A 40 11.93 31.03 -29.33
CA GLY A 40 10.59 31.01 -29.99
C GLY A 40 9.42 30.89 -28.99
N GLU A 41 8.72 31.94 -28.53
CA GLU A 41 7.82 32.90 -29.22
C GLU A 41 6.82 32.21 -30.17
N ALA A 42 5.50 32.43 -30.19
CA ALA A 42 4.59 33.43 -29.64
C ALA A 42 3.11 32.96 -29.74
N ALA A 43 2.18 33.80 -29.26
CA ALA A 43 0.77 33.97 -29.67
C ALA A 43 -0.37 33.46 -28.74
N THR A 44 -0.98 34.44 -28.05
CA THR A 44 -2.43 34.55 -27.71
C THR A 44 -3.20 35.12 -28.94
N PRO A 45 -4.53 35.42 -28.92
CA PRO A 45 -5.66 35.11 -28.01
C PRO A 45 -6.91 34.53 -28.74
N ALA A 46 -7.97 34.13 -28.02
CA ALA A 46 -9.37 34.31 -28.46
C ALA A 46 -10.37 34.10 -27.30
N GLU A 47 -11.21 35.11 -27.11
CA GLU A 47 -12.41 35.15 -26.27
C GLU A 47 -13.54 34.27 -26.83
N GLY A 48 -14.47 33.86 -25.96
CA GLY A 48 -15.66 33.14 -26.42
C GLY A 48 -16.70 32.83 -25.34
N ALA A 49 -17.46 33.85 -24.95
CA ALA A 49 -18.89 33.84 -24.62
C ALA A 49 -19.50 32.85 -23.58
N ALA A 50 -20.14 33.51 -22.61
CA ALA A 50 -21.19 33.06 -21.69
C ALA A 50 -22.29 32.14 -22.25
N SER A 51 -22.91 31.35 -21.36
CA SER A 51 -24.36 31.47 -21.11
C SER A 51 -24.79 30.82 -19.79
N ALA A 52 -25.76 31.48 -19.15
CA ALA A 52 -26.45 31.08 -17.93
C ALA A 52 -27.60 30.11 -18.25
N GLY A 53 -28.04 29.34 -17.24
CA GLY A 53 -29.28 28.56 -17.30
C GLY A 53 -29.64 27.96 -15.93
N SER A 54 -30.55 28.64 -15.24
CA SER A 54 -31.09 28.32 -13.92
C SER A 54 -32.04 27.11 -13.89
N ALA A 55 -32.09 26.47 -12.71
CA ALA A 55 -33.25 25.94 -11.94
C ALA A 55 -34.35 25.11 -12.64
N ASP A 56 -34.79 24.00 -12.02
CA ASP A 56 -35.86 23.96 -11.00
C ASP A 56 -36.35 22.52 -10.69
N ALA A 57 -36.85 22.33 -9.47
CA ALA A 57 -37.73 21.27 -8.92
C ALA A 57 -37.31 19.79 -9.06
N GLY A 58 -37.24 18.95 -8.02
CA GLY A 58 -38.08 18.87 -6.82
C GLY A 58 -39.08 17.71 -7.01
N ASP A 59 -38.93 16.59 -6.28
CA ASP A 59 -40.06 15.90 -5.65
C ASP A 59 -39.56 14.84 -4.64
N ALA A 60 -40.38 14.67 -3.60
CA ALA A 60 -40.12 13.92 -2.39
C ALA A 60 -40.56 12.45 -2.51
N ALA A 61 -39.95 11.56 -1.71
CA ALA A 61 -40.69 10.54 -0.96
C ALA A 61 -39.75 9.85 0.03
N GLY A 62 -40.04 10.01 1.31
CA GLY A 62 -39.50 9.14 2.34
C GLY A 62 -40.15 7.75 2.32
N SER A 63 -39.43 6.76 2.82
CA SER A 63 -40.00 5.74 3.69
C SER A 63 -38.88 5.01 4.42
N SER A 64 -38.76 5.39 5.69
CA SER A 64 -38.24 4.56 6.76
C SER A 64 -39.00 3.23 6.79
N ALA A 65 -38.31 2.14 6.49
CA ALA A 65 -38.69 0.82 6.96
C ALA A 65 -37.60 0.35 7.92
N ASP A 66 -37.98 0.38 9.19
CA ASP A 66 -37.39 -0.33 10.30
C ASP A 66 -37.20 -1.80 9.91
N ALA A 67 -35.93 -2.21 9.75
CA ALA A 67 -35.55 -3.61 9.67
C ALA A 67 -34.62 -3.86 10.86
N GLY A 68 -35.23 -4.27 11.98
CA GLY A 68 -34.49 -4.84 13.09
C GLY A 68 -33.58 -6.00 12.61
N PRO A 69 -32.50 -6.29 13.34
CA PRO A 69 -31.53 -7.30 12.93
C PRO A 69 -32.22 -8.69 12.97
N SER A 70 -32.55 -9.22 11.79
CA SER A 70 -32.80 -10.65 11.66
C SER A 70 -31.48 -11.38 11.86
N ALA A 71 -31.28 -11.83 13.10
CA ALA A 71 -30.34 -12.89 13.41
C ALA A 71 -30.72 -14.14 12.63
N GLY A 72 -29.75 -14.70 11.91
CA GLY A 72 -29.81 -16.07 11.40
C GLY A 72 -29.87 -16.19 9.88
N THR A 73 -28.81 -15.77 9.18
CA THR A 73 -28.45 -16.45 7.92
C THR A 73 -27.49 -17.56 8.27
N GLY A 74 -27.99 -18.79 8.18
CA GLY A 74 -27.18 -20.00 8.34
C GLY A 74 -26.00 -19.96 7.38
N SER A 75 -24.81 -20.07 7.97
CA SER A 75 -23.54 -20.25 7.29
C SER A 75 -23.67 -21.41 6.30
N SER A 76 -23.80 -21.10 5.02
CA SER A 76 -23.45 -22.04 3.98
C SER A 76 -21.93 -22.01 3.90
N ALA A 77 -21.29 -23.10 4.32
CA ALA A 77 -19.86 -23.29 4.22
C ALA A 77 -19.43 -23.07 2.75
N GLY A 78 -18.81 -21.92 2.51
CA GLY A 78 -18.48 -21.35 1.21
C GLY A 78 -17.80 -20.00 1.42
N VAL A 79 -17.17 -19.48 0.37
CA VAL A 79 -16.40 -18.21 0.37
C VAL A 79 -17.10 -17.12 1.20
N PRO A 80 -16.40 -16.38 2.09
CA PRO A 80 -17.01 -15.37 2.94
C PRO A 80 -17.82 -14.34 2.14
N GLU A 81 -18.91 -13.86 2.73
CA GLU A 81 -19.74 -12.85 2.08
C GLU A 81 -18.96 -11.54 1.86
N ARG A 82 -19.26 -10.82 0.78
CA ARG A 82 -18.55 -9.57 0.45
C ARG A 82 -18.63 -8.52 1.56
N ALA A 83 -19.75 -8.45 2.29
CA ALA A 83 -19.88 -7.56 3.44
C ALA A 83 -18.93 -7.94 4.59
N GLU A 84 -18.71 -9.24 4.81
CA GLU A 84 -17.75 -9.72 5.79
C GLU A 84 -16.32 -9.40 5.36
N LEU A 85 -15.97 -9.63 4.09
CA LEU A 85 -14.65 -9.28 3.54
C LEU A 85 -14.39 -7.76 3.65
N ALA A 86 -15.38 -6.93 3.37
CA ALA A 86 -15.29 -5.48 3.54
C ALA A 86 -15.05 -5.10 5.01
N ALA A 87 -15.70 -5.77 5.97
CA ALA A 87 -15.48 -5.54 7.39
C ALA A 87 -14.06 -5.97 7.81
N ARG A 88 -13.54 -7.09 7.28
CA ARG A 88 -12.16 -7.55 7.53
C ARG A 88 -11.14 -6.54 6.99
N ALA A 89 -11.31 -6.05 5.77
CA ALA A 89 -10.43 -5.04 5.17
C ALA A 89 -10.48 -3.71 5.96
N THR A 90 -11.68 -3.28 6.35
CA THR A 90 -11.87 -2.09 7.20
C THR A 90 -11.18 -2.25 8.55
N ALA A 91 -11.24 -3.43 9.17
CA ALA A 91 -10.55 -3.71 10.43
C ALA A 91 -9.02 -3.67 10.29
N LEU A 92 -8.49 -3.94 9.09
CA LEU A 92 -7.07 -3.81 8.76
C LEU A 92 -6.65 -2.36 8.48
N GLY A 93 -7.62 -1.46 8.24
CA GLY A 93 -7.37 -0.09 7.81
C GLY A 93 -7.10 0.04 6.31
N THR A 94 -7.56 -0.91 5.50
CA THR A 94 -7.35 -0.91 4.05
C THR A 94 -8.70 -0.96 3.32
N PRO A 95 -8.95 -0.10 2.32
CA PRO A 95 -10.14 -0.21 1.47
C PRO A 95 -10.10 -1.51 0.64
N LEU A 96 -11.24 -2.19 0.54
CA LEU A 96 -11.33 -3.49 -0.13
C LEU A 96 -10.87 -3.44 -1.60
N ASP A 97 -11.10 -2.31 -2.27
CA ASP A 97 -10.75 -2.09 -3.69
C ASP A 97 -9.23 -1.95 -3.94
N LEU A 98 -8.41 -1.78 -2.89
CA LEU A 98 -6.95 -1.72 -3.00
C LEU A 98 -6.28 -3.05 -2.65
N VAL A 99 -7.05 -4.07 -2.25
CA VAL A 99 -6.49 -5.39 -1.97
C VAL A 99 -6.26 -6.12 -3.28
N TYR A 100 -4.98 -6.34 -3.60
CA TYR A 100 -4.54 -6.97 -4.83
C TYR A 100 -3.84 -8.31 -4.55
N ALA A 101 -3.94 -9.22 -5.50
CA ALA A 101 -3.24 -10.49 -5.52
C ALA A 101 -2.18 -10.51 -6.64
N LEU A 102 -1.13 -11.32 -6.46
CA LEU A 102 -0.17 -11.69 -7.50
C LEU A 102 -0.24 -13.19 -7.74
N ASP A 103 -0.20 -13.60 -9.01
CA ASP A 103 -0.02 -14.99 -9.42
C ASP A 103 1.43 -15.15 -9.92
N VAL A 104 2.33 -15.54 -9.03
CA VAL A 104 3.75 -15.75 -9.35
C VAL A 104 4.14 -17.20 -9.01
N PRO A 105 4.46 -18.02 -10.01
CA PRO A 105 4.84 -19.41 -9.79
C PRO A 105 6.00 -19.56 -8.80
N GLY A 106 5.81 -20.38 -7.77
CA GLY A 106 6.84 -20.68 -6.77
C GLY A 106 6.98 -19.63 -5.67
N PHE A 107 6.09 -18.63 -5.63
CA PHE A 107 5.98 -17.70 -4.51
C PHE A 107 4.66 -17.88 -3.77
N ALA A 108 4.71 -17.78 -2.46
CA ALA A 108 3.55 -17.82 -1.58
C ALA A 108 3.42 -16.51 -0.81
N LEU A 109 2.18 -16.07 -0.59
CA LEU A 109 1.90 -14.88 0.21
C LEU A 109 2.40 -15.06 1.65
N ALA A 110 3.26 -14.16 2.11
CA ALA A 110 3.56 -14.00 3.52
C ALA A 110 2.38 -13.29 4.20
N ARG A 111 1.41 -14.05 4.73
CA ARG A 111 0.18 -13.49 5.34
C ARG A 111 0.45 -12.46 6.45
N GLN A 112 1.56 -12.59 7.18
CA GLN A 112 2.00 -11.63 8.19
C GLN A 112 2.48 -10.27 7.64
N SER A 113 2.77 -10.18 6.35
CA SER A 113 3.19 -8.95 5.67
C SER A 113 2.01 -8.15 5.12
N VAL A 114 0.80 -8.72 5.17
CA VAL A 114 -0.42 -8.07 4.70
C VAL A 114 -0.78 -6.95 5.66
N GLY A 115 -0.89 -5.73 5.13
CA GLY A 115 -1.22 -4.58 5.96
C GLY A 115 -1.43 -3.30 5.16
N PRO A 116 -1.77 -2.22 5.84
CA PRO A 116 -1.90 -0.91 5.22
C PRO A 116 -0.51 -0.39 4.77
N ALA A 117 -0.50 0.31 3.64
CA ALA A 117 0.64 1.08 3.16
C ALA A 117 0.29 2.57 3.22
N GLY A 118 1.06 3.37 3.96
CA GLY A 118 0.72 4.80 4.16
C GLY A 118 -0.61 4.99 4.89
N ASP A 119 -1.36 6.03 4.52
CA ASP A 119 -2.64 6.38 5.13
C ASP A 119 -3.82 5.55 4.57
N ASP A 120 -3.82 5.27 3.27
CA ASP A 120 -4.95 4.66 2.55
C ASP A 120 -4.51 3.64 1.48
N GLY A 121 -3.40 2.92 1.72
CA GLY A 121 -2.86 1.92 0.78
C GLY A 121 -2.89 0.49 1.31
N PHE A 122 -2.45 -0.43 0.47
CA PHE A 122 -2.29 -1.85 0.74
C PHE A 122 -0.87 -2.30 0.40
N GLN A 123 -0.27 -3.12 1.24
CA GLN A 123 0.98 -3.80 0.93
C GLN A 123 0.94 -5.27 1.32
N ALA A 124 1.68 -6.08 0.56
CA ALA A 124 1.86 -7.49 0.81
C ALA A 124 3.19 -7.97 0.20
N THR A 125 3.77 -9.01 0.78
CA THR A 125 5.01 -9.65 0.31
C THR A 125 4.75 -11.10 -0.06
N TRP A 126 5.30 -11.52 -1.19
CA TRP A 126 5.34 -12.89 -1.67
C TRP A 126 6.75 -13.44 -1.48
N VAL A 127 6.86 -14.66 -0.95
CA VAL A 127 8.13 -15.32 -0.61
C VAL A 127 8.29 -16.57 -1.46
N SER A 128 9.45 -16.72 -2.09
CA SER A 128 9.78 -17.93 -2.83
C SER A 128 9.99 -19.11 -1.87
N ASP A 129 9.29 -20.22 -2.08
CA ASP A 129 9.43 -21.43 -1.25
C ASP A 129 10.80 -22.08 -1.42
N ALA A 130 11.40 -21.95 -2.62
CA ALA A 130 12.68 -22.56 -2.94
C ALA A 130 13.86 -21.88 -2.26
N ASP A 131 13.89 -20.54 -2.26
CA ASP A 131 15.10 -19.77 -1.95
C ASP A 131 14.87 -18.58 -1.00
N GLY A 132 13.63 -18.32 -0.56
CA GLY A 132 13.31 -17.21 0.35
C GLY A 132 13.33 -15.82 -0.28
N ARG A 133 13.46 -15.71 -1.60
CA ARG A 133 13.41 -14.45 -2.35
C ARG A 133 12.06 -13.75 -2.15
N LEU A 134 12.09 -12.41 -2.15
CA LEU A 134 10.91 -11.60 -1.84
C LEU A 134 10.47 -10.80 -3.06
N ILE A 135 9.17 -10.79 -3.30
CA ILE A 135 8.49 -9.83 -4.19
C ILE A 135 7.54 -9.02 -3.31
N HIS A 136 7.62 -7.70 -3.42
CA HIS A 136 6.80 -6.78 -2.67
C HIS A 136 5.78 -6.10 -3.60
N LEU A 137 4.53 -6.02 -3.15
CA LEU A 137 3.43 -5.32 -3.80
C LEU A 137 3.00 -4.16 -2.92
N MET A 138 2.80 -3.01 -3.53
CA MET A 138 2.16 -1.85 -2.93
C MET A 138 1.07 -1.31 -3.86
N VAL A 139 -0.09 -1.00 -3.30
CA VAL A 139 -1.21 -0.40 -4.02
C VAL A 139 -1.68 0.83 -3.24
N GLU A 140 -1.71 1.97 -3.91
CA GLU A 140 -2.09 3.26 -3.31
C GLU A 140 -3.11 3.99 -4.20
N ASP A 141 -4.13 4.60 -3.61
CA ASP A 141 -5.01 5.52 -4.34
C ASP A 141 -4.42 6.93 -4.34
N LEU A 142 -3.59 7.22 -5.34
CA LEU A 142 -2.92 8.52 -5.50
C LEU A 142 -3.68 9.47 -6.44
N GLY A 143 -4.81 9.04 -7.00
CA GLY A 143 -5.54 9.79 -8.03
C GLY A 143 -4.68 10.15 -9.23
N ARG A 144 -3.64 9.35 -9.52
CA ARG A 144 -2.74 9.57 -10.66
C ARG A 144 -3.45 9.20 -11.96
N PRO A 145 -3.10 9.84 -13.09
CA PRO A 145 -3.62 9.41 -14.38
C PRO A 145 -3.16 7.99 -14.68
N ASP A 146 -4.00 7.25 -15.41
CA ASP A 146 -3.68 5.91 -15.87
C ASP A 146 -2.37 5.92 -16.67
N ALA A 147 -1.56 4.90 -16.42
CA ALA A 147 -0.25 4.75 -17.04
C ALA A 147 0.02 3.26 -17.25
N ASP A 148 0.47 2.94 -18.46
CA ASP A 148 0.91 1.59 -18.79
C ASP A 148 2.03 1.13 -17.86
N LEU A 149 2.14 -0.19 -17.73
CA LEU A 149 3.19 -0.83 -16.96
C LEU A 149 4.57 -0.38 -17.47
N HIS A 150 5.35 0.24 -16.59
CA HIS A 150 6.70 0.67 -16.87
C HIS A 150 7.61 0.33 -15.70
N TYR A 151 8.90 0.19 -15.98
CA TYR A 151 9.89 -0.01 -14.91
C TYR A 151 10.33 1.35 -14.40
N ASP A 152 10.28 1.53 -13.09
CA ASP A 152 10.80 2.70 -12.40
C ASP A 152 12.07 2.32 -11.63
N ASP A 153 13.18 2.98 -11.98
CA ASP A 153 14.49 2.71 -11.39
C ASP A 153 14.57 3.19 -9.93
N GLY A 154 13.75 4.17 -9.55
CA GLY A 154 13.70 4.71 -8.19
C GLY A 154 13.14 3.72 -7.17
N VAL A 155 12.12 2.98 -7.56
CA VAL A 155 11.57 1.87 -6.74
C VAL A 155 12.17 0.52 -7.10
N ARG A 156 12.99 0.44 -8.16
CA ARG A 156 13.57 -0.80 -8.69
C ARG A 156 12.50 -1.87 -8.96
N GLY A 157 11.40 -1.43 -9.55
CA GLY A 157 10.20 -2.22 -9.72
C GLY A 157 9.37 -1.79 -10.91
N PHE A 158 8.30 -2.52 -11.18
CA PHE A 158 7.32 -2.14 -12.19
C PHE A 158 6.17 -1.39 -11.55
N VAL A 159 5.74 -0.32 -12.20
CA VAL A 159 4.66 0.55 -11.77
C VAL A 159 3.64 0.65 -12.88
N ARG A 160 2.36 0.56 -12.53
CA ARG A 160 1.23 0.90 -13.40
C ARG A 160 0.23 1.73 -12.61
N THR A 161 -0.56 2.54 -13.32
CA THR A 161 -1.69 3.24 -12.71
C THR A 161 -2.96 2.82 -13.43
N GLU A 162 -3.96 2.39 -12.66
CA GLU A 162 -5.28 2.02 -13.17
C GLU A 162 -6.37 2.56 -12.24
N GLU A 163 -7.37 3.24 -12.81
CA GLU A 163 -8.52 3.80 -12.08
C GLU A 163 -8.10 4.74 -10.92
N GLY A 164 -6.99 5.46 -11.07
CA GLY A 164 -6.41 6.32 -10.02
C GLY A 164 -5.50 5.60 -9.02
N ARG A 165 -5.46 4.26 -9.05
CA ARG A 165 -4.65 3.41 -8.17
C ARG A 165 -3.28 3.17 -8.77
N THR A 166 -2.22 3.46 -8.04
CA THR A 166 -0.85 3.11 -8.42
C THR A 166 -0.50 1.75 -7.84
N VAL A 167 -0.23 0.78 -8.71
CA VAL A 167 0.22 -0.57 -8.38
C VAL A 167 1.72 -0.64 -8.64
N THR A 168 2.49 -0.89 -7.58
CA THR A 168 3.95 -1.04 -7.62
C THR A 168 4.34 -2.46 -7.21
N VAL A 169 5.16 -3.12 -8.03
CA VAL A 169 5.73 -4.43 -7.73
C VAL A 169 7.26 -4.31 -7.80
N ASP A 170 7.91 -4.46 -6.64
CA ASP A 170 9.35 -4.34 -6.49
C ASP A 170 9.98 -5.60 -5.88
N ALA A 171 11.27 -5.76 -6.10
CA ALA A 171 12.09 -6.83 -5.51
C ALA A 171 13.56 -6.41 -5.53
N ASP A 172 14.41 -7.13 -4.81
CA ASP A 172 15.85 -6.96 -4.99
C ASP A 172 16.27 -7.45 -6.39
N PRO A 173 16.84 -6.58 -7.24
CA PRO A 173 17.19 -6.94 -8.62
C PRO A 173 18.35 -7.95 -8.71
N ALA A 174 19.09 -8.18 -7.62
CA ALA A 174 20.10 -9.24 -7.54
C ALA A 174 19.48 -10.63 -7.33
N ASP A 175 18.30 -10.69 -6.71
CA ASP A 175 17.60 -11.92 -6.35
C ASP A 175 16.49 -12.31 -7.34
N VAL A 176 15.74 -11.31 -7.81
CA VAL A 176 14.62 -11.50 -8.73
C VAL A 176 14.93 -10.83 -10.06
N PRO A 177 15.09 -11.61 -11.15
CA PRO A 177 15.38 -11.05 -12.46
C PRO A 177 14.19 -10.22 -12.95
N ARG A 178 14.49 -9.16 -13.69
CA ARG A 178 13.50 -8.18 -14.16
C ARG A 178 12.37 -8.80 -14.99
N ASP A 179 12.62 -9.85 -15.77
CA ASP A 179 11.56 -10.53 -16.53
C ASP A 179 10.54 -11.22 -15.62
N VAL A 180 10.98 -11.86 -14.53
CA VAL A 180 10.09 -12.46 -13.53
C VAL A 180 9.32 -11.38 -12.78
N LEU A 181 9.98 -10.27 -12.45
CA LEU A 181 9.31 -9.14 -11.81
C LEU A 181 8.27 -8.49 -12.74
N ARG A 182 8.52 -8.46 -14.06
CA ARG A 182 7.54 -8.01 -15.06
C ARG A 182 6.34 -8.94 -15.07
N GLU A 183 6.56 -10.25 -15.17
CA GLU A 183 5.48 -11.25 -15.16
C GLU A 183 4.63 -11.14 -13.88
N ALA A 184 5.28 -10.95 -12.73
CA ALA A 184 4.59 -10.71 -11.47
C ALA A 184 3.73 -9.43 -11.52
N ALA A 185 4.27 -8.33 -12.05
CA ALA A 185 3.54 -7.08 -12.16
C ALA A 185 2.40 -7.12 -13.19
N GLU A 186 2.53 -7.92 -14.25
CA GLU A 186 1.45 -8.20 -15.20
C GLU A 186 0.36 -9.07 -14.57
N SER A 187 0.73 -10.02 -13.70
CA SER A 187 -0.20 -10.87 -12.96
C SER A 187 -0.99 -10.14 -11.88
N ALA A 188 -0.55 -8.95 -11.46
CA ALA A 188 -1.22 -8.23 -10.39
C ALA A 188 -2.67 -7.91 -10.78
N HIS A 189 -3.63 -8.18 -9.89
CA HIS A 189 -5.04 -7.85 -10.12
C HIS A 189 -5.79 -7.62 -8.81
N PRO A 190 -6.93 -6.90 -8.84
CA PRO A 190 -7.83 -6.83 -7.69
C PRO A 190 -8.19 -8.24 -7.21
N ALA A 191 -8.11 -8.45 -5.89
CA ALA A 191 -8.35 -9.78 -5.33
C ALA A 191 -9.84 -10.17 -5.46
N GLY A 192 -10.08 -11.36 -6.00
CA GLY A 192 -11.39 -11.99 -6.02
C GLY A 192 -11.86 -12.42 -4.63
N PRO A 193 -13.11 -12.85 -4.45
CA PRO A 193 -13.66 -13.15 -3.12
C PRO A 193 -12.94 -14.30 -2.40
N THR A 194 -12.43 -15.29 -3.14
CA THR A 194 -11.61 -16.38 -2.58
C THR A 194 -10.25 -15.86 -2.12
N GLU A 195 -9.57 -15.06 -2.95
CA GLU A 195 -8.25 -14.51 -2.65
C GLU A 195 -8.32 -13.51 -1.50
N LEU A 196 -9.37 -12.68 -1.47
CA LEU A 196 -9.67 -11.79 -0.35
C LEU A 196 -9.80 -12.58 0.96
N ALA A 197 -10.42 -13.77 0.95
CA ALA A 197 -10.53 -14.60 2.15
C ALA A 197 -9.18 -15.17 2.60
N GLU A 198 -8.24 -15.40 1.68
CA GLU A 198 -6.90 -15.89 1.98
C GLU A 198 -5.95 -14.78 2.46
N ILE A 199 -5.99 -13.64 1.76
CA ILE A 199 -5.18 -12.45 2.01
C ILE A 199 -5.61 -11.79 3.32
N LEU A 200 -6.91 -11.53 3.48
CA LEU A 200 -7.40 -10.81 4.65
C LEU A 200 -7.36 -11.73 5.88
N PRO A 201 -6.78 -11.25 7.00
CA PRO A 201 -6.77 -12.02 8.22
C PRO A 201 -8.21 -12.27 8.68
N GLU A 202 -8.43 -13.44 9.26
CA GLU A 202 -9.71 -13.72 9.92
C GLU A 202 -9.86 -12.79 11.11
N PRO A 203 -11.08 -12.29 11.39
CA PRO A 203 -11.31 -11.46 12.55
C PRO A 203 -10.96 -12.29 13.79
N GLN A 204 -9.89 -11.87 14.48
CA GLN A 204 -9.52 -12.48 15.75
C GLN A 204 -10.68 -12.22 16.70
N GLN A 205 -11.37 -13.27 17.12
CA GLN A 205 -12.30 -13.18 18.24
C GLN A 205 -11.47 -12.91 19.48
N SER A 206 -11.17 -11.64 19.74
CA SER A 206 -10.53 -11.20 20.97
C SER A 206 -11.52 -11.41 22.10
N GLN A 207 -11.54 -12.64 22.61
CA GLN A 207 -12.05 -12.90 23.94
C GLN A 207 -11.27 -11.95 24.86
N PRO A 208 -11.93 -11.12 25.69
CA PRO A 208 -11.24 -10.31 26.67
C PRO A 208 -10.29 -11.23 27.41
N VAL A 209 -8.98 -10.99 27.31
CA VAL A 209 -8.01 -11.76 28.10
C VAL A 209 -8.35 -11.41 29.53
N GLU A 210 -9.03 -12.34 30.21
CA GLU A 210 -9.30 -12.20 31.62
C GLU A 210 -7.93 -12.06 32.26
N ARG A 211 -7.67 -10.88 32.84
CA ARG A 211 -6.43 -10.56 33.54
C ARG A 211 -6.44 -11.35 34.86
N GLY A 212 -6.55 -12.66 34.75
CA GLY A 212 -6.53 -13.62 35.82
C GLY A 212 -5.10 -13.63 36.32
N ASP A 213 -4.91 -13.00 37.47
CA ASP A 213 -3.67 -12.97 38.22
C ASP A 213 -2.57 -12.04 37.66
N LEU A 214 -2.89 -10.74 37.52
CA LEU A 214 -1.88 -9.77 37.96
C LEU A 214 -2.04 -9.67 39.48
N PRO A 215 -1.06 -10.10 40.29
CA PRO A 215 -1.11 -9.82 41.72
C PRO A 215 -1.30 -8.31 41.93
N PRO A 216 -2.08 -7.87 42.93
CA PRO A 216 -2.31 -6.45 43.20
C PRO A 216 -1.02 -5.71 43.58
N GLU A 217 0.03 -6.45 43.96
CA GLU A 217 1.37 -5.93 44.12
C GLU A 217 2.12 -6.04 42.79
N GLY A 218 2.42 -4.88 42.19
CA GLY A 218 3.12 -4.77 40.93
C GLY A 218 4.44 -5.54 40.93
N ASP A 219 4.78 -6.09 39.76
CA ASP A 219 6.08 -6.65 39.44
C ASP A 219 7.15 -5.72 40.02
N GLY A 220 7.81 -6.15 41.09
CA GLY A 220 8.67 -5.33 41.93
C GLY A 220 9.87 -4.86 41.14
N ALA A 221 9.68 -3.83 40.31
CA ALA A 221 10.71 -3.15 39.59
C ALA A 221 11.76 -2.76 40.63
N PRO A 222 12.99 -3.30 40.54
CA PRO A 222 14.01 -2.96 41.51
C PRO A 222 14.20 -1.45 41.50
N LEU A 223 14.03 -0.84 42.67
CA LEU A 223 14.41 0.55 42.89
C LEU A 223 15.89 0.64 42.55
N ASN A 224 16.22 1.33 41.46
CA ASN A 224 17.59 1.61 41.10
C ASN A 224 18.14 2.52 42.23
N PRO A 225 19.05 2.06 43.10
CA PRO A 225 19.59 2.95 44.12
C PRO A 225 20.37 4.05 43.41
N GLU A 226 20.04 5.30 43.74
CA GLU A 226 20.76 6.49 43.29
C GLU A 226 22.20 6.39 43.84
N GLY A 227 23.13 5.85 43.05
CA GLY A 227 24.51 5.64 43.49
C GLY A 227 25.37 4.67 42.69
N ALA A 228 24.85 3.98 41.66
CA ALA A 228 25.67 3.20 40.74
C ALA A 228 26.33 4.10 39.66
N SER A 229 27.19 5.02 40.10
CA SER A 229 28.19 5.67 39.27
C SER A 229 29.54 5.46 39.93
N GLY A 230 30.29 4.49 39.41
CA GLY A 230 31.69 4.25 39.72
C GLY A 230 32.53 4.51 38.48
#